data_AF-A0AAP2Q5C6-F1
#
_entry.id   AF-A0AAP2Q5C6-F1
#
_cell.length_a   1.000
_cell.length_b   1.000
_cell.length_c   1.000
_cell.angle_alpha   90.00
_cell.angle_beta   90.00
_cell.angle_gamma   90.00
#
_symmetry.space_group_name_H-M   'P 1'
#
loop_
_entity.id
_entity.type
_entity.pdbx_description
1 polymer ?
#
loop_
_entity_poly.entity_id
_entity_poly.type
_entity_poly.pdbx_seq_one_letter_code
_entity_poly.pdbx_strand_id
1 'polypeptide(L)'
;METSNKLCYWFLFYKDQLLLQKENDTYTIPYGENPPVPVSHTLEVDYRDGLPARTAELDTPVEGNDRYVHIGLRASWDYISRACYEKAGKAFQLLYWDSHSRFCPVCGTPTVQTTSIMKQCPSCKHEIYPTISAAMIVLIRKEDSILLVHARNFRGTFHGLVAGFLEVGETLEECVRREVREETGLEVDNITYFGNQPWPYPSGLMVGFVADYVSGEIKLQDEELSSGAFYTKDNLPEIPRKLSLARKLIDWWLDHQ
;
A
#
# COMPACT_ATOMS: atom_id res chain seq x y z
N MET A 1 -2.01 21.27 30.25
CA MET A 1 -0.76 20.76 30.85
C MET A 1 0.24 20.66 29.71
N GLU A 2 1.28 21.49 29.76
CA GLU A 2 2.19 21.77 28.65
C GLU A 2 2.80 20.49 28.07
N THR A 3 2.45 20.17 26.82
CA THR A 3 3.23 19.26 26.01
C THR A 3 4.57 19.94 25.73
N SER A 4 5.59 19.64 26.55
CA SER A 4 6.98 19.84 26.13
C SER A 4 7.11 19.21 24.74
N ASN A 5 7.34 20.03 23.71
CA ASN A 5 7.34 19.56 22.33
C ASN A 5 8.62 18.74 22.13
N LYS A 6 8.52 17.44 22.43
CA LYS A 6 9.57 16.46 22.17
C LYS A 6 9.85 16.45 20.67
N LEU A 7 11.13 16.51 20.31
CA LEU A 7 11.58 16.33 18.93
C LEU A 7 10.93 15.07 18.31
N CYS A 8 10.30 15.23 17.15
CA CYS A 8 9.61 14.15 16.46
C CYS A 8 9.73 14.29 14.94
N TYR A 9 9.49 13.18 14.24
CA TYR A 9 9.34 13.17 12.78
C TYR A 9 7.94 13.63 12.40
N TRP A 10 7.85 14.46 11.36
CA TRP A 10 6.59 14.99 10.83
C TRP A 10 6.31 14.42 9.44
N PHE A 11 5.38 13.46 9.38
CA PHE A 11 4.87 12.88 8.14
C PHE A 11 3.68 13.71 7.68
N LEU A 12 3.92 14.73 6.86
CA LEU A 12 2.87 15.64 6.40
C LEU A 12 2.46 15.31 4.98
N PHE A 13 1.15 15.27 4.71
CA PHE A 13 0.62 14.88 3.42
C PHE A 13 -0.28 15.96 2.82
N TYR A 14 -0.08 16.28 1.54
CA TYR A 14 -1.10 16.94 0.73
C TYR A 14 -1.64 15.90 -0.27
N LYS A 15 -2.89 15.47 -0.10
CA LYS A 15 -3.42 14.26 -0.77
C LYS A 15 -2.49 13.06 -0.52
N ASP A 16 -1.99 12.40 -1.56
CA ASP A 16 -1.04 11.29 -1.47
C ASP A 16 0.44 11.72 -1.50
N GLN A 17 0.72 13.03 -1.52
CA GLN A 17 2.07 13.56 -1.61
C GLN A 17 2.64 13.81 -0.22
N LEU A 18 3.75 13.14 0.09
CA LEU A 18 4.52 13.31 1.30
C LEU A 18 5.42 14.55 1.19
N LEU A 19 5.38 15.41 2.20
CA LEU A 19 6.29 16.54 2.34
C LEU A 19 7.67 16.04 2.78
N LEU A 20 8.67 16.21 1.93
CA LEU A 20 10.06 15.94 2.24
C LEU A 20 10.84 17.23 2.44
N GLN A 21 11.83 17.18 3.33
CA GLN A 21 12.81 18.24 3.49
C GLN A 21 14.02 17.94 2.59
N LYS A 22 14.40 18.92 1.78
CA LYS A 22 15.60 18.89 0.96
C LYS A 22 16.79 19.43 1.75
N GLU A 23 17.84 18.63 1.84
CA GLU A 23 19.11 19.00 2.45
C GLU A 23 20.23 18.69 1.45
N ASN A 24 20.76 19.74 0.80
CA ASN A 24 21.66 19.60 -0.36
C ASN A 24 20.97 18.79 -1.48
N ASP A 25 21.52 17.62 -1.82
CA ASP A 25 21.01 16.70 -2.83
C ASP A 25 20.30 15.46 -2.24
N THR A 26 20.01 15.46 -0.93
CA THR A 26 19.28 14.38 -0.26
C THR A 26 17.93 14.85 0.27
N TYR A 27 17.05 13.87 0.52
CA TYR A 27 15.71 14.12 1.05
C TYR A 27 15.53 13.39 2.37
N THR A 28 14.90 14.06 3.33
CA THR A 28 14.61 13.54 4.66
C THR A 28 13.17 13.82 5.07
N ILE A 29 12.68 13.11 6.08
CA ILE A 29 11.42 13.47 6.75
C ILE A 29 11.70 14.67 7.65
N PRO A 30 10.88 15.75 7.61
CA PRO A 30 11.05 16.88 8.51
C PRO A 30 11.10 16.43 9.98
N TYR A 31 12.07 16.94 10.73
CA TYR A 31 12.31 16.56 12.12
C TYR A 31 12.44 17.82 12.99
N GLY A 32 11.67 17.89 14.07
CA GLY A 32 11.66 19.05 14.94
C GLY A 32 10.59 19.00 16.02
N GLU A 33 10.62 20.00 16.90
CA GLU A 33 9.65 20.17 17.98
C GLU A 33 8.27 20.59 17.46
N ASN A 34 8.25 21.38 16.38
CA ASN A 34 7.05 21.93 15.74
C ASN A 34 6.96 21.44 14.28
N PRO A 35 5.76 21.37 13.70
CA PRO A 35 5.62 21.06 12.29
C PRO A 35 6.28 22.16 11.45
N PRO A 36 6.91 21.83 10.31
CA PRO A 36 7.57 22.82 9.45
C PRO A 36 6.60 23.83 8.82
N VAL A 37 5.30 23.50 8.78
CA VAL A 37 4.19 24.32 8.28
C VAL A 37 3.00 24.23 9.24
N PRO A 38 2.07 25.20 9.25
CA PRO A 38 0.85 25.10 10.05
C PRO A 38 0.01 23.85 9.71
N VAL A 39 -0.50 23.18 10.74
CA VAL A 39 -1.39 22.01 10.61
C VAL A 39 -2.58 22.17 11.55
N SER A 40 -3.77 21.75 11.11
CA SER A 40 -5.03 21.93 11.84
C SER A 40 -5.33 20.77 12.80
N HIS A 41 -5.00 19.55 12.39
CA HIS A 41 -5.19 18.32 13.16
C HIS A 41 -3.96 17.44 13.03
N THR A 42 -3.53 16.80 14.11
CA THR A 42 -2.34 15.95 14.14
C THR A 42 -2.63 14.66 14.88
N LEU A 43 -2.13 13.55 14.35
CA LEU A 43 -2.17 12.25 14.99
C LEU A 43 -0.76 11.86 15.45
N GLU A 44 -0.66 11.25 16.63
CA GLU A 44 0.56 10.56 17.04
C GLU A 44 0.70 9.23 16.28
N VAL A 45 1.92 8.89 15.90
CA VAL A 45 2.22 7.64 15.18
C VAL A 45 3.18 6.80 15.99
N ASP A 46 2.67 5.70 16.54
CA ASP A 46 3.48 4.77 17.33
C ASP A 46 4.29 3.83 16.43
N TYR A 47 5.61 3.98 16.39
CA TYR A 47 6.49 3.04 15.71
C TYR A 47 7.16 2.06 16.67
N ARG A 48 7.50 0.87 16.18
CA ARG A 48 8.15 -0.19 16.99
C ARG A 48 9.52 0.22 17.53
N ASP A 49 10.19 1.17 16.88
CA ASP A 49 11.48 1.69 17.30
C ASP A 49 11.37 2.82 18.35
N GLY A 50 10.15 3.18 18.76
CA GLY A 50 9.90 4.18 19.80
C GLY A 50 10.26 5.61 19.42
N LEU A 51 10.64 5.87 18.16
CA LEU A 51 10.94 7.22 17.71
C LEU A 51 9.64 8.04 17.64
N PRO A 52 9.56 9.19 18.35
CA PRO A 52 8.37 10.04 18.31
C PRO A 52 8.07 10.49 16.88
N ALA A 53 6.82 10.39 16.49
CA ALA A 53 6.37 10.82 15.19
C ALA A 53 4.92 11.29 15.21
N ARG A 54 4.63 12.22 14.30
CA ARG A 54 3.33 12.83 14.12
C ARG A 54 3.00 12.87 12.64
N THR A 55 1.70 12.78 12.33
CA THR A 55 1.19 12.87 10.96
C THR A 55 0.03 13.84 10.88
N ALA A 56 -0.09 14.55 9.76
CA ALA A 56 -1.19 15.46 9.49
C ALA A 56 -1.44 15.60 7.99
N GLU A 57 -2.69 15.85 7.64
CA GLU A 57 -3.08 16.27 6.30
C GLU A 57 -2.99 17.80 6.19
N LEU A 58 -2.48 18.28 5.06
CA LEU A 58 -2.36 19.69 4.71
C LEU A 58 -3.53 20.09 3.81
N ASP A 59 -4.16 21.22 4.11
CA ASP A 59 -5.25 21.77 3.29
C ASP A 59 -4.75 22.29 1.93
N THR A 60 -3.51 22.79 1.90
CA THR A 60 -2.84 23.35 0.72
C THR A 60 -1.43 22.81 0.58
N PRO A 61 -0.90 22.66 -0.64
CA PRO A 61 0.50 22.30 -0.83
C PRO A 61 1.41 23.41 -0.28
N VAL A 62 2.66 23.03 -0.01
CA VAL A 62 3.69 23.96 0.45
C VAL A 62 4.40 24.46 -0.81
N GLU A 63 4.23 25.75 -1.10
CA GLU A 63 4.77 26.40 -2.30
C GLU A 63 5.74 27.53 -1.92
N GLY A 64 6.63 27.90 -2.85
CA GLY A 64 7.55 29.03 -2.66
C GLY A 64 8.64 28.81 -1.60
N ASN A 65 8.88 27.55 -1.20
CA ASN A 65 9.91 27.19 -0.22
C ASN A 65 10.81 26.08 -0.77
N ASP A 66 12.02 26.44 -1.20
CA ASP A 66 12.98 25.51 -1.80
C ASP A 66 13.49 24.41 -0.85
N ARG A 67 13.21 24.54 0.46
CA ARG A 67 13.54 23.54 1.47
C ARG A 67 12.57 22.37 1.48
N TYR A 68 11.33 22.54 0.99
CA TYR A 68 10.31 21.50 1.08
C TYR A 68 9.76 21.12 -0.29
N VAL A 69 9.57 19.83 -0.51
CA VAL A 69 9.03 19.29 -1.75
C VAL A 69 7.94 18.26 -1.47
N HIS A 70 6.91 18.26 -2.31
CA HIS A 70 5.86 17.25 -2.30
C HIS A 70 6.23 16.11 -3.26
N ILE A 71 6.37 14.90 -2.73
CA ILE A 71 6.62 13.70 -3.52
C ILE A 71 5.53 12.67 -3.22
N GLY A 72 4.88 12.12 -4.25
CA GLY A 72 3.89 11.06 -4.09
C GLY A 72 4.43 9.92 -3.23
N LEU A 73 3.65 9.41 -2.27
CA LEU A 73 4.10 8.43 -1.28
C LEU A 73 4.82 7.25 -1.94
N ARG A 74 4.30 6.70 -3.04
CA ARG A 74 4.96 5.63 -3.79
C ARG A 74 6.31 6.04 -4.39
N ALA A 75 6.38 7.22 -4.99
CA ALA A 75 7.60 7.75 -5.59
C ALA A 75 8.67 8.07 -4.54
N SER A 76 8.27 8.43 -3.32
CA SER A 76 9.19 8.74 -2.22
C SER A 76 10.17 7.60 -1.90
N TRP A 77 9.83 6.35 -2.23
CA TRP A 77 10.71 5.19 -2.10
C TRP A 77 12.10 5.42 -2.72
N ASP A 78 12.18 6.14 -3.83
CA ASP A 78 13.43 6.40 -4.55
C ASP A 78 14.26 7.53 -3.88
N TYR A 79 13.71 8.23 -2.89
CA TYR A 79 14.30 9.43 -2.28
C TYR A 79 14.62 9.30 -0.79
N ILE A 80 13.92 8.42 -0.05
CA ILE A 80 14.09 8.23 1.39
C ILE A 80 14.48 6.79 1.73
N SER A 81 15.00 6.58 2.94
CA SER A 81 15.33 5.22 3.39
C SER A 81 14.08 4.34 3.50
N ARG A 82 14.25 3.03 3.29
CA ARG A 82 13.19 2.04 3.45
C ARG A 82 12.44 2.19 4.78
N ALA A 83 13.16 2.41 5.88
CA ALA A 83 12.56 2.62 7.19
C ALA A 83 11.66 3.87 7.23
N CYS A 84 12.08 4.98 6.62
CA CYS A 84 11.25 6.18 6.53
C CYS A 84 10.02 5.97 5.65
N TYR A 85 10.18 5.24 4.53
CA TYR A 85 9.07 4.92 3.64
C TYR A 85 8.01 4.03 4.32
N GLU A 86 8.42 2.96 5.01
CA GLU A 86 7.51 2.09 5.74
C GLU A 86 6.74 2.86 6.83
N LYS A 87 7.43 3.79 7.50
CA LYS A 87 6.83 4.72 8.47
C LYS A 87 5.83 5.67 7.82
N ALA A 88 6.18 6.27 6.69
CA ALA A 88 5.29 7.15 5.93
C ALA A 88 4.03 6.41 5.48
N GLY A 89 4.16 5.16 5.03
CA GLY A 89 3.02 4.30 4.69
C GLY A 89 2.04 4.13 5.85
N LYS A 90 2.54 3.81 7.05
CA LYS A 90 1.70 3.73 8.26
C LYS A 90 1.04 5.07 8.60
N ALA A 91 1.80 6.17 8.54
CA ALA A 91 1.29 7.51 8.82
C ALA A 91 0.14 7.88 7.89
N PHE A 92 0.26 7.55 6.60
CA PHE A 92 -0.77 7.77 5.60
C PHE A 92 -2.03 6.91 5.86
N GLN A 93 -1.86 5.63 6.21
CA GLN A 93 -2.99 4.75 6.57
C GLN A 93 -3.76 5.25 7.80
N LEU A 94 -3.06 5.84 8.78
CA LEU A 94 -3.72 6.42 9.96
C LEU A 94 -4.53 7.67 9.61
N LEU A 95 -4.02 8.54 8.72
CA LEU A 95 -4.80 9.68 8.20
C LEU A 95 -6.02 9.22 7.40
N TYR A 96 -5.87 8.17 6.58
CA TYR A 96 -6.98 7.57 5.86
C TYR A 96 -8.04 7.04 6.84
N TRP A 97 -7.64 6.27 7.85
CA TRP A 97 -8.57 5.80 8.88
C TRP A 97 -9.24 6.96 9.62
N ASP A 98 -8.48 7.96 10.04
CA ASP A 98 -8.99 9.10 10.81
C ASP A 98 -10.10 9.85 10.06
N SER A 99 -9.85 10.16 8.78
CA SER A 99 -10.82 10.84 7.91
C SER A 99 -12.07 10.00 7.59
N HIS A 100 -11.93 8.67 7.52
CA HIS A 100 -13.02 7.74 7.18
C HIS A 100 -13.79 7.22 8.41
N SER A 101 -13.40 7.59 9.62
CA SER A 101 -14.02 7.14 10.87
C SER A 101 -14.58 8.28 11.72
N ARG A 102 -14.78 9.48 11.15
CA ARG A 102 -15.28 10.68 11.87
C ARG A 102 -16.67 10.51 12.48
N PHE A 103 -17.50 9.66 11.89
CA PHE A 103 -18.87 9.38 12.35
C PHE A 103 -19.07 7.88 12.53
N CYS A 104 -19.89 7.50 13.51
CA CYS A 104 -20.18 6.11 13.81
C CYS A 104 -21.00 5.48 12.68
N PRO A 105 -20.56 4.35 12.10
CA PRO A 105 -21.30 3.68 11.03
C PRO A 105 -22.64 3.07 11.50
N VAL A 106 -22.83 2.91 12.81
CA VAL A 106 -24.05 2.32 13.38
C VAL A 106 -25.15 3.36 13.61
N CYS A 107 -24.81 4.58 14.05
CA CYS A 107 -25.80 5.57 14.48
C CYS A 107 -25.53 7.01 14.02
N GLY A 108 -24.45 7.27 13.29
CA GLY A 108 -24.12 8.60 12.76
C GLY A 108 -23.56 9.61 13.76
N THR A 109 -23.41 9.27 15.04
CA THR A 109 -22.79 10.17 16.03
C THR A 109 -21.30 10.38 15.75
N PRO A 110 -20.74 11.61 15.87
CA PRO A 110 -19.31 11.85 15.80
C PRO A 110 -18.52 10.95 16.77
N THR A 111 -17.44 10.36 16.29
CA THR A 111 -16.59 9.48 17.10
C THR A 111 -15.56 10.27 17.90
N VAL A 112 -15.06 9.67 18.98
CA VAL A 112 -14.00 10.24 19.81
C VAL A 112 -12.81 9.30 19.80
N GLN A 113 -11.62 9.83 19.55
CA GLN A 113 -10.39 9.05 19.62
C GLN A 113 -10.02 8.77 21.08
N THR A 114 -9.81 7.49 21.39
CA THR A 114 -9.58 6.98 22.75
C THR A 114 -8.18 6.40 22.93
N THR A 115 -7.54 5.95 21.84
CA THR A 115 -6.13 5.55 21.79
C THR A 115 -5.51 5.99 20.46
N SER A 116 -4.22 5.73 20.23
CA SER A 116 -3.56 6.03 18.95
C SER A 116 -4.16 5.28 17.74
N ILE A 117 -4.87 4.18 17.96
CA ILE A 117 -5.45 3.33 16.91
C ILE A 117 -6.91 2.93 17.18
N MET A 118 -7.62 3.65 18.04
CA MET A 118 -9.03 3.36 18.36
C MET A 118 -9.84 4.65 18.49
N LYS A 119 -11.00 4.66 17.83
CA LYS A 119 -12.09 5.60 18.11
C LYS A 119 -13.27 4.86 18.68
N GLN A 120 -14.04 5.52 19.54
CA GLN A 120 -15.27 4.99 20.10
C GLN A 120 -16.42 5.97 19.89
N CYS A 121 -17.61 5.44 19.56
CA CYS A 121 -18.83 6.22 19.55
C CYS A 121 -19.30 6.51 20.98
N PRO A 122 -19.45 7.77 21.40
CA PRO A 122 -19.88 8.08 22.76
C PRO A 122 -21.33 7.63 23.05
N SER A 123 -22.18 7.54 22.01
CA SER A 123 -23.59 7.18 22.13
C SER A 123 -23.82 5.66 22.23
N CYS A 124 -23.32 4.87 21.28
CA CYS A 124 -23.59 3.42 21.21
C CYS A 124 -22.40 2.54 21.60
N LYS A 125 -21.26 3.13 21.98
CA LYS A 125 -20.01 2.45 22.38
C LYS A 125 -19.36 1.58 21.31
N HIS A 126 -19.81 1.66 20.05
CA HIS A 126 -19.13 0.99 18.93
C HIS A 126 -17.69 1.47 18.80
N GLU A 127 -16.76 0.53 18.70
CA GLU A 127 -15.33 0.77 18.53
C GLU A 127 -14.94 0.62 17.06
N ILE A 128 -14.06 1.52 16.61
CA ILE A 128 -13.55 1.55 15.24
C ILE A 128 -12.03 1.56 15.30
N TYR A 129 -11.43 0.60 14.60
CA TYR A 129 -9.99 0.44 14.42
C TYR A 129 -9.62 0.69 12.94
N PRO A 130 -8.35 0.98 12.62
CA PRO A 130 -7.87 1.07 11.24
C PRO A 130 -8.22 -0.18 10.44
N THR A 131 -8.97 0.01 9.34
CA THR A 131 -9.35 -1.08 8.43
C THR A 131 -8.20 -1.37 7.46
N ILE A 132 -7.90 -2.66 7.29
CA ILE A 132 -6.89 -3.16 6.35
C ILE A 132 -7.59 -4.11 5.39
N SER A 133 -7.68 -3.76 4.11
CA SER A 133 -8.19 -4.66 3.08
C SER A 133 -7.12 -5.65 2.66
N ALA A 134 -7.39 -6.94 2.78
CA ALA A 134 -6.49 -7.99 2.30
C ALA A 134 -6.68 -8.19 0.79
N ALA A 135 -5.58 -8.27 0.05
CA ALA A 135 -5.55 -8.64 -1.35
C ALA A 135 -4.47 -9.68 -1.57
N MET A 136 -4.71 -10.63 -2.47
CA MET A 136 -3.71 -11.59 -2.90
C MET A 136 -3.02 -11.11 -4.17
N ILE A 137 -1.79 -11.55 -4.40
CA ILE A 137 -1.07 -11.44 -5.67
C ILE A 137 -0.35 -12.76 -5.94
N VAL A 138 -0.45 -13.29 -7.16
CA VAL A 138 0.04 -14.64 -7.45
C VAL A 138 0.94 -14.70 -8.68
N LEU A 139 2.11 -15.32 -8.52
CA LEU A 139 2.96 -15.73 -9.64
C LEU A 139 2.56 -17.12 -10.10
N ILE A 140 2.10 -17.24 -11.34
CA ILE A 140 1.64 -18.50 -11.92
C ILE A 140 2.72 -19.05 -12.85
N ARG A 141 3.25 -20.23 -12.54
CA ARG A 141 4.29 -20.90 -13.33
C ARG A 141 3.67 -21.85 -14.34
N LYS A 142 4.26 -21.91 -15.53
CA LYS A 142 3.98 -22.92 -16.54
C LYS A 142 5.30 -23.28 -17.23
N GLU A 143 5.83 -24.46 -16.92
CA GLU A 143 7.14 -24.92 -17.41
C GLU A 143 8.24 -23.88 -17.08
N ASP A 144 8.88 -23.29 -18.09
CA ASP A 144 9.94 -22.28 -17.98
C ASP A 144 9.42 -20.83 -18.12
N SER A 145 8.10 -20.64 -17.96
CA SER A 145 7.42 -19.36 -18.15
C SER A 145 6.52 -18.97 -16.97
N ILE A 146 6.18 -17.69 -16.89
CA ILE A 146 5.23 -17.13 -15.92
C ILE A 146 4.13 -16.31 -16.61
N LEU A 147 2.93 -16.33 -16.05
CA LEU A 147 1.86 -15.44 -16.51
C LEU A 147 2.12 -14.02 -16.04
N LEU A 148 2.12 -13.07 -16.98
CA LEU A 148 2.09 -11.64 -16.69
C LEU A 148 0.89 -11.00 -17.39
N VAL A 149 0.24 -10.06 -16.71
CA VAL A 149 -0.99 -9.38 -17.17
C VAL A 149 -0.83 -7.86 -17.11
N HIS A 150 -1.49 -7.15 -18.01
CA HIS A 150 -1.55 -5.69 -18.00
C HIS A 150 -2.97 -5.24 -17.67
N ALA A 151 -3.11 -4.50 -16.57
CA ALA A 151 -4.39 -3.95 -16.16
C ALA A 151 -4.86 -2.85 -17.13
N ARG A 152 -6.11 -2.91 -17.56
CA ARG A 152 -6.69 -2.00 -18.57
C ARG A 152 -6.68 -0.54 -18.14
N ASN A 153 -7.01 -0.28 -16.88
CA ASN A 153 -7.08 1.08 -16.33
C ASN A 153 -5.71 1.60 -15.85
N PHE A 154 -4.67 0.79 -15.94
CA PHE A 154 -3.32 1.19 -15.59
C PHE A 154 -2.68 1.97 -16.75
N ARG A 155 -2.20 3.19 -16.46
CA ARG A 155 -1.59 4.07 -17.47
C ARG A 155 -0.11 3.82 -17.72
N GLY A 156 0.53 2.98 -16.90
CA GLY A 156 1.91 2.57 -17.14
C GLY A 156 2.00 1.51 -18.23
N THR A 157 3.21 1.01 -18.46
CA THR A 157 3.53 0.10 -19.56
C THR A 157 3.94 -1.29 -19.09
N PHE A 158 4.10 -1.50 -17.79
CA PHE A 158 4.54 -2.77 -17.24
C PHE A 158 3.40 -3.79 -17.11
N HIS A 159 3.74 -5.06 -17.28
CA HIS A 159 2.87 -6.19 -16.94
C HIS A 159 3.14 -6.65 -15.52
N GLY A 160 2.08 -6.79 -14.72
CA GLY A 160 2.11 -7.28 -13.36
C GLY A 160 1.71 -8.75 -13.25
N LEU A 161 1.48 -9.16 -12.02
CA LEU A 161 0.89 -10.44 -11.66
C LEU A 161 -0.62 -10.26 -11.45
N VAL A 162 -1.37 -11.37 -11.52
CA VAL A 162 -2.80 -11.39 -11.15
C VAL A 162 -2.94 -11.06 -9.66
N ALA A 163 -3.87 -10.18 -9.32
CA ALA A 163 -4.06 -9.73 -7.95
C ALA A 163 -5.48 -9.21 -7.73
N GLY A 164 -6.10 -9.63 -6.63
CA GLY A 164 -7.45 -9.22 -6.30
C GLY A 164 -7.74 -9.27 -4.81
N PHE A 165 -8.90 -8.73 -4.43
CA PHE A 165 -9.28 -8.59 -3.03
C PHE A 165 -9.85 -9.89 -2.47
N LEU A 166 -9.54 -10.17 -1.21
CA LEU A 166 -10.17 -11.27 -0.48
C LEU A 166 -11.65 -10.98 -0.23
N GLU A 167 -12.53 -11.93 -0.55
CA GLU A 167 -13.96 -11.82 -0.25
C GLU A 167 -14.34 -12.36 1.14
N VAL A 168 -15.53 -11.98 1.60
CA VAL A 168 -16.05 -12.42 2.91
C VAL A 168 -16.33 -13.92 2.88
N GLY A 169 -15.75 -14.65 3.83
CA GLY A 169 -15.93 -16.10 3.95
C GLY A 169 -14.96 -16.91 3.09
N GLU A 170 -13.99 -16.26 2.45
CA GLU A 170 -12.99 -16.88 1.59
C GLU A 170 -11.63 -17.02 2.32
N THR A 171 -10.91 -18.11 2.05
CA THR A 171 -9.48 -18.24 2.37
C THR A 171 -8.62 -17.56 1.31
N LEU A 172 -7.35 -17.26 1.61
CA LEU A 172 -6.49 -16.63 0.60
C LEU A 172 -6.23 -17.55 -0.60
N GLU A 173 -6.19 -18.87 -0.39
CA GLU A 173 -6.02 -19.87 -1.44
C GLU A 173 -7.26 -20.03 -2.31
N GLU A 174 -8.46 -19.83 -1.76
CA GLU A 174 -9.70 -19.75 -2.54
C GLU A 174 -9.72 -18.47 -3.38
N CYS A 175 -9.33 -17.32 -2.79
CA CYS A 175 -9.19 -16.04 -3.49
C CYS A 175 -8.22 -16.15 -4.67
N VAL A 176 -7.07 -16.80 -4.47
CA VAL A 176 -6.13 -17.09 -5.55
C VAL A 176 -6.80 -17.84 -6.71
N ARG A 177 -7.58 -18.88 -6.44
CA ARG A 177 -8.27 -19.64 -7.49
C ARG A 177 -9.35 -18.82 -8.18
N ARG A 178 -10.15 -18.08 -7.41
CA ARG A 178 -11.25 -17.25 -7.93
C ARG A 178 -10.72 -16.16 -8.87
N GLU A 179 -9.83 -15.30 -8.39
CA GLU A 179 -9.30 -14.17 -9.18
C GLU A 179 -8.56 -14.66 -10.45
N VAL A 180 -7.76 -15.72 -10.35
CA VAL A 180 -7.09 -16.28 -11.53
C VAL A 180 -8.10 -16.78 -12.56
N ARG A 181 -9.15 -17.47 -12.11
CA ARG A 181 -10.19 -17.97 -13.00
C ARG A 181 -11.02 -16.84 -13.61
N GLU A 182 -11.40 -15.84 -12.83
CA GLU A 182 -12.20 -14.68 -13.25
C GLU A 182 -11.43 -13.81 -14.24
N GLU A 183 -10.20 -13.40 -13.91
CA GLU A 183 -9.43 -12.48 -14.73
C GLU A 183 -8.85 -13.13 -15.99
N THR A 184 -8.51 -14.42 -15.95
CA THR A 184 -7.69 -15.06 -16.99
C THR A 184 -8.28 -16.32 -17.61
N GLY A 185 -9.32 -16.91 -17.01
CA GLY A 185 -9.91 -18.17 -17.46
C GLY A 185 -9.04 -19.42 -17.21
N LEU A 186 -7.99 -19.29 -16.39
CA LEU A 186 -7.05 -20.38 -16.09
C LEU A 186 -7.37 -21.07 -14.76
N GLU A 187 -6.98 -22.33 -14.66
CA GLU A 187 -7.04 -23.12 -13.42
C GLU A 187 -5.61 -23.33 -12.88
N VAL A 188 -5.46 -23.16 -11.56
CA VAL A 188 -4.17 -23.27 -10.86
C VAL A 188 -4.25 -24.16 -9.62
N ASP A 189 -3.13 -24.75 -9.24
CA ASP A 189 -2.98 -25.50 -8.00
C ASP A 189 -1.58 -25.30 -7.38
N ASN A 190 -1.21 -26.10 -6.37
CA ASN A 190 0.06 -26.00 -5.63
C ASN A 190 0.31 -24.60 -5.05
N ILE A 191 -0.76 -23.93 -4.64
CA ILE A 191 -0.71 -22.55 -4.13
C ILE A 191 0.10 -22.52 -2.85
N THR A 192 1.21 -21.80 -2.88
CA THR A 192 2.18 -21.72 -1.79
C THR A 192 2.39 -20.27 -1.40
N TYR A 193 2.28 -19.97 -0.11
CA TYR A 193 2.57 -18.65 0.43
C TYR A 193 4.03 -18.25 0.17
N PHE A 194 4.25 -17.03 -0.30
CA PHE A 194 5.56 -16.45 -0.56
C PHE A 194 5.96 -15.41 0.49
N GLY A 195 5.07 -14.48 0.79
CA GLY A 195 5.38 -13.31 1.61
C GLY A 195 4.22 -12.32 1.64
N ASN A 196 4.36 -11.23 2.38
CA ASN A 196 3.37 -10.16 2.39
C ASN A 196 4.03 -8.78 2.42
N GLN A 197 3.25 -7.75 2.08
CA GLN A 197 3.71 -6.36 2.10
C GLN A 197 2.54 -5.41 2.43
N PRO A 198 2.69 -4.50 3.41
CA PRO A 198 1.74 -3.40 3.59
C PRO A 198 1.61 -2.59 2.31
N TRP A 199 0.37 -2.27 1.94
CA TRP A 199 0.03 -1.56 0.71
C TRP A 199 -0.79 -0.30 1.07
N PRO A 200 -0.12 0.84 1.38
CA PRO A 200 -0.76 2.03 1.92
C PRO A 200 -1.43 2.88 0.82
N TYR A 201 -2.19 2.24 -0.08
CA TYR A 201 -2.85 2.89 -1.22
C TYR A 201 -4.31 2.43 -1.37
N PRO A 202 -5.24 2.88 -0.51
CA PRO A 202 -5.01 3.75 0.64
C PRO A 202 -4.70 2.97 1.94
N SER A 203 -5.26 1.77 2.11
CA SER A 203 -5.02 0.95 3.31
C SER A 203 -5.27 -0.53 3.08
N GLY A 204 -4.22 -1.27 2.69
CA GLY A 204 -4.32 -2.70 2.43
C GLY A 204 -3.10 -3.50 2.86
N LEU A 205 -3.25 -4.82 2.78
CA LEU A 205 -2.19 -5.81 2.94
C LEU A 205 -2.18 -6.67 1.68
N MET A 206 -1.07 -6.63 0.95
CA MET A 206 -0.85 -7.50 -0.19
C MET A 206 -0.20 -8.81 0.28
N VAL A 207 -0.78 -9.96 -0.06
CA VAL A 207 -0.29 -11.29 0.28
C VAL A 207 0.12 -12.02 -0.98
N GLY A 208 1.39 -12.40 -1.08
CA GLY A 208 2.01 -12.99 -2.24
C GLY A 208 1.96 -14.51 -2.21
N PHE A 209 1.63 -15.11 -3.35
CA PHE A 209 1.60 -16.55 -3.58
C PHE A 209 2.36 -16.93 -4.84
N VAL A 210 2.78 -18.19 -4.90
CA VAL A 210 3.22 -18.88 -6.11
C VAL A 210 2.25 -20.03 -6.36
N ALA A 211 1.87 -20.23 -7.62
CA ALA A 211 0.98 -21.31 -8.03
C ALA A 211 1.44 -21.92 -9.35
N ASP A 212 0.98 -23.13 -9.64
CA ASP A 212 1.27 -23.84 -10.88
C ASP A 212 0.03 -23.88 -11.78
N TYR A 213 0.23 -23.57 -13.06
CA TYR A 213 -0.78 -23.74 -14.10
C TYR A 213 -1.20 -25.21 -14.20
N VAL A 214 -2.51 -25.45 -14.25
CA VAL A 214 -3.09 -26.79 -14.45
C VAL A 214 -3.73 -26.91 -15.83
N SER A 215 -4.67 -26.01 -16.16
CA SER A 215 -5.42 -26.07 -17.42
C SER A 215 -6.07 -24.73 -17.76
N GLY A 216 -6.74 -24.67 -18.91
CA GLY A 216 -7.45 -23.49 -19.39
C GLY A 216 -6.76 -22.80 -20.57
N GLU A 217 -7.48 -21.88 -21.18
CA GLU A 217 -6.98 -20.99 -22.24
C GLU A 217 -7.14 -19.56 -21.76
N ILE A 218 -6.16 -18.70 -22.05
CA ILE A 218 -6.21 -17.30 -21.62
C ILE A 218 -7.43 -16.63 -22.25
N LYS A 219 -8.38 -16.25 -21.39
CA LYS A 219 -9.56 -15.46 -21.71
C LYS A 219 -9.62 -14.33 -20.71
N LEU A 220 -9.05 -13.20 -21.11
CA LEU A 220 -8.92 -12.04 -20.24
C LEU A 220 -10.29 -11.40 -20.02
N GLN A 221 -10.59 -11.06 -18.78
CA GLN A 221 -11.73 -10.23 -18.44
C GLN A 221 -11.54 -8.83 -19.02
N ASP A 222 -12.41 -8.45 -19.96
CA ASP A 222 -12.25 -7.22 -20.74
C ASP A 222 -12.38 -5.97 -19.87
N GLU A 223 -13.13 -6.02 -18.77
CA GLU A 223 -13.28 -4.89 -17.86
C GLU A 223 -11.98 -4.58 -17.07
N GLU A 224 -11.12 -5.59 -16.86
CA GLU A 224 -9.99 -5.49 -15.94
C GLU A 224 -8.63 -5.52 -16.64
N LEU A 225 -8.47 -6.35 -17.66
CA LEU A 225 -7.19 -6.61 -18.32
C LEU A 225 -7.21 -6.20 -19.79
N SER A 226 -6.07 -5.70 -20.28
CA SER A 226 -5.89 -5.33 -21.69
C SER A 226 -4.99 -6.30 -22.45
N SER A 227 -4.11 -7.03 -21.75
CA SER A 227 -3.27 -8.07 -22.34
C SER A 227 -2.72 -9.00 -21.27
N GLY A 228 -2.35 -10.22 -21.65
CA GLY A 228 -1.74 -11.18 -20.76
C GLY A 228 -1.23 -12.39 -21.53
N ALA A 229 -0.04 -12.87 -21.15
CA ALA A 229 0.60 -14.02 -21.79
C ALA A 229 1.57 -14.69 -20.83
N PHE A 230 1.95 -15.93 -21.15
CA PHE A 230 3.07 -16.59 -20.52
C PHE A 230 4.38 -16.08 -21.14
N TYR A 231 5.30 -15.64 -20.30
CA TYR A 231 6.60 -15.11 -20.69
C TYR A 231 7.72 -15.95 -20.09
N THR A 232 8.68 -16.32 -20.93
CA THR A 232 9.93 -16.95 -20.49
C THR A 232 10.89 -15.89 -19.97
N LYS A 233 11.92 -16.32 -19.24
CA LYS A 233 12.94 -15.42 -18.66
C LYS A 233 13.65 -14.55 -19.70
N ASP A 234 13.83 -15.09 -20.91
CA ASP A 234 14.57 -14.45 -22.01
C ASP A 234 13.68 -13.50 -22.84
N ASN A 235 12.38 -13.43 -22.54
CA ASN A 235 11.41 -12.63 -23.28
C ASN A 235 10.41 -11.92 -22.35
N LEU A 236 10.87 -11.41 -21.20
CA LEU A 236 10.02 -10.66 -20.28
C LEU A 236 9.63 -9.28 -20.87
N PRO A 237 8.37 -8.83 -20.66
CA PRO A 237 7.97 -7.47 -20.96
C PRO A 237 8.57 -6.50 -19.94
N GLU A 238 8.16 -5.23 -19.96
CA GLU A 238 8.43 -4.35 -18.83
C GLU A 238 7.73 -4.89 -17.58
N ILE A 239 8.46 -4.99 -16.46
CA ILE A 239 7.98 -5.57 -15.20
C ILE A 239 7.97 -4.52 -14.08
N PRO A 240 7.26 -4.75 -12.96
CA PRO A 240 7.15 -3.77 -11.88
C PRO A 240 8.51 -3.38 -11.28
N ARG A 241 8.58 -2.19 -10.69
CA ARG A 241 9.78 -1.70 -9.98
C ARG A 241 10.04 -2.44 -8.67
N LYS A 242 11.30 -2.41 -8.21
CA LYS A 242 11.83 -3.17 -7.05
C LYS A 242 11.12 -2.95 -5.70
N LEU A 243 10.33 -1.89 -5.57
CA LEU A 243 9.51 -1.62 -4.39
C LEU A 243 8.41 -2.69 -4.18
N SER A 244 7.83 -3.23 -5.26
CA SER A 244 6.58 -4.01 -5.17
C SER A 244 6.80 -5.46 -4.77
N LEU A 245 5.79 -6.07 -4.13
CA LEU A 245 5.77 -7.51 -3.86
C LEU A 245 5.77 -8.33 -5.16
N ALA A 246 5.07 -7.83 -6.20
CA ALA A 246 5.09 -8.40 -7.54
C ALA A 246 6.53 -8.56 -8.06
N ARG A 247 7.35 -7.51 -7.91
CA ARG A 247 8.73 -7.55 -8.38
C ARG A 247 9.58 -8.54 -7.57
N LYS A 248 9.36 -8.64 -6.25
CA LYS A 248 10.04 -9.64 -5.41
C LYS A 248 9.72 -11.08 -5.82
N LEU A 249 8.47 -11.36 -6.16
CA LEU A 249 8.04 -12.67 -6.68
C LEU A 249 8.74 -12.99 -8.01
N ILE A 250 8.77 -12.03 -8.95
CA ILE A 250 9.40 -12.21 -10.26
C ILE A 250 10.92 -12.39 -10.12
N ASP A 251 11.59 -11.56 -9.32
CA ASP A 251 13.02 -11.70 -9.05
C ASP A 251 13.34 -13.06 -8.40
N TRP A 252 12.52 -13.51 -7.44
CA TRP A 252 12.67 -14.85 -6.85
C TRP A 252 12.57 -15.96 -7.91
N TRP A 253 11.58 -15.88 -8.81
CA TRP A 253 11.42 -16.88 -9.87
C TRP A 253 12.62 -16.88 -10.82
N LEU A 254 13.14 -15.71 -11.20
CA LEU A 254 14.33 -15.57 -12.04
C LEU A 254 15.59 -16.20 -11.41
N ASP A 255 15.73 -16.08 -10.09
CA ASP A 255 16.88 -16.61 -9.34
C ASP A 255 16.83 -18.13 -9.10
N HIS A 256 15.68 -18.79 -9.29
CA HIS A 256 15.44 -20.20 -8.96
C HIS A 256 15.13 -21.10 -10.18
N GLN A 257 15.56 -20.67 -11.37
CA GLN A 257 15.53 -21.48 -12.61
C GLN A 257 16.81 -22.29 -12.79
#